data_AF-A0A8T4JAN6-F1
#
_entry.id   AF-A0A8T4JAN6-F1
#
_cell.length_a   1.000
_cell.length_b   1.000
_cell.length_c   1.000
_cell.angle_alpha   90.00
_cell.angle_beta   90.00
_cell.angle_gamma   90.00
#
_symmetry.space_group_name_H-M   'P 1'
#
loop_
_entity.id
_entity.type
_entity.pdbx_description
1 polymer ?
#
loop_
_entity_poly.entity_id
_entity_poly.type
_entity_poly.pdbx_seq_one_letter_code
_entity_poly.pdbx_strand_id
1 'polypeptide(L)' 'MDRGDINMKVKVGDKVYDGNDVPVMVILRKEDKENIKNMHPDATKYCSYPESMTVKEVQEWMKTE' A
#
# COMPACT_ATOMS: atom_id res chain seq x y z
N MET A 1 1.57 2.66 26.84
CA MET A 1 0.56 2.78 25.76
C MET A 1 0.78 1.61 24.86
N ASP A 2 -0.15 0.67 24.89
CA ASP A 2 -0.19 -0.44 23.94
C ASP A 2 -0.40 0.18 22.56
N ARG A 3 0.66 0.22 21.73
CA ARG A 3 0.52 0.64 20.34
C ARG A 3 -0.12 -0.55 19.65
N GLY A 4 -1.46 -0.60 19.65
CA GLY A 4 -2.21 -1.63 18.96
C GLY A 4 -1.59 -1.90 17.59
N ASP A 5 -1.46 -3.18 17.25
CA ASP A 5 -0.70 -3.79 16.15
C ASP A 5 -0.97 -3.19 14.76
N ILE A 6 -0.64 -1.93 14.52
CA ILE A 6 -0.83 -1.29 13.21
C ILE A 6 0.50 -0.68 12.77
N ASN A 7 1.47 -1.55 12.52
CA ASN A 7 2.62 -1.19 11.71
C ASN A 7 2.31 -1.42 10.22
N MET A 8 2.89 -0.58 9.38
CA MET A 8 2.66 -0.54 7.93
C MET A 8 2.97 -1.89 7.28
N LYS A 9 2.03 -2.40 6.46
CA LYS A 9 2.25 -3.55 5.58
C LYS A 9 2.51 -3.08 4.15
N VAL A 10 3.51 -3.66 3.49
CA VAL A 10 3.84 -3.34 2.09
C VAL A 10 3.89 -4.62 1.27
N LYS A 11 3.06 -4.67 0.22
CA LYS A 11 3.00 -5.78 -0.72
C LYS A 11 3.84 -5.48 -1.96
N VAL A 12 4.74 -6.39 -2.30
CA VAL A 12 5.60 -6.31 -3.49
C VAL A 12 5.51 -7.64 -4.24
N GLY A 13 4.91 -7.62 -5.42
CA GLY A 13 4.62 -8.84 -6.17
C GLY A 13 3.67 -9.75 -5.40
N ASP A 14 4.14 -10.95 -5.03
CA ASP A 14 3.42 -11.98 -4.29
C ASP A 14 3.72 -11.97 -2.77
N LYS A 15 4.63 -11.10 -2.32
CA LYS A 15 5.09 -11.07 -0.93
C LYS A 15 4.59 -9.85 -0.17
N VAL A 16 4.21 -10.06 1.08
CA VAL A 16 3.86 -9.01 2.05
C VAL A 16 4.97 -8.87 3.08
N TYR A 17 5.38 -7.63 3.35
CA TYR A 17 6.31 -7.26 4.41
C TYR A 17 5.57 -6.53 5.52
N ASP A 18 5.89 -6.87 6.77
CA ASP A 18 5.33 -6.24 7.97
C ASP A 18 6.41 -5.40 8.66
N GLY A 19 6.07 -4.15 8.99
CA GLY A 19 6.96 -3.21 9.68
C GLY A 19 7.34 -3.64 11.10
N ASN A 20 6.64 -4.62 11.69
CA ASN A 20 7.03 -5.25 12.95
C ASN A 20 8.22 -6.19 12.80
N ASP A 21 8.32 -6.87 11.66
CA ASP A 21 9.33 -7.90 11.43
C ASP A 21 10.60 -7.32 10.79
N VAL A 22 10.42 -6.38 9.88
CA VAL A 22 11.52 -5.76 9.12
C VAL A 22 11.30 -4.26 8.95
N PRO A 23 12.38 -3.45 8.88
CA PRO A 23 12.24 -2.03 8.53
C PRO A 23 11.66 -1.88 7.12
N VAL A 24 10.58 -1.09 7.00
CA VAL A 24 9.95 -0.77 5.72
C VAL A 24 9.87 0.73 5.53
N MET A 25 10.19 1.20 4.32
CA MET A 25 10.08 2.60 3.90
C MET A 25 9.35 2.68 2.57
N VAL A 26 8.42 3.63 2.46
CA VAL A 26 7.77 4.00 1.19
C VAL A 26 8.30 5.37 0.77
N ILE A 27 8.93 5.44 -0.40
CA ILE A 27 9.43 6.71 -0.97
C ILE A 27 8.37 7.23 -1.93
N LEU A 28 7.69 8.31 -1.54
CA LEU A 28 6.57 8.89 -2.29
C LEU A 28 7.00 10.10 -3.10
N ARG A 29 6.50 10.21 -4.33
CA ARG A 29 6.56 11.47 -5.09
C ARG A 29 5.53 12.45 -4.54
N LYS A 30 5.65 13.72 -4.95
CA LYS A 30 4.70 14.77 -4.56
C LYS A 30 3.25 14.41 -4.95
N GLU A 31 3.06 13.86 -6.14
CA GLU A 31 1.74 13.45 -6.63
C GLU A 31 1.14 12.31 -5.81
N ASP A 32 1.95 11.32 -5.44
CA ASP A 32 1.50 10.20 -4.61
C ASP A 32 0.99 10.70 -3.25
N LYS A 33 1.66 11.70 -2.67
CA LYS A 33 1.21 12.35 -1.42
C LYS A 33 -0.13 13.06 -1.56
N GLU A 34 -0.36 13.80 -2.65
CA GLU A 34 -1.64 14.46 -2.88
C GLU A 34 -2.76 13.44 -3.14
N ASN A 35 -2.47 12.35 -3.85
CA ASN A 35 -3.41 11.27 -4.07
C ASN A 35 -3.81 10.58 -2.75
N ILE A 36 -2.84 10.25 -1.90
CA ILE A 36 -3.08 9.66 -0.56
C ILE A 36 -3.88 10.62 0.32
N LYS A 37 -3.53 11.90 0.33
CA LYS A 37 -4.25 12.93 1.09
C LYS A 37 -5.74 13.03 0.71
N ASN A 38 -6.05 12.77 -0.55
CA ASN A 38 -7.42 12.84 -1.09
C ASN A 38 -8.10 11.45 -1.16
N MET A 39 -7.54 10.42 -0.53
CA MET A 39 -8.20 9.11 -0.45
C MET A 39 -9.52 9.19 0.31
N HIS A 40 -10.47 8.32 -0.06
CA HIS A 40 -11.70 8.15 0.70
C HIS A 40 -11.37 7.83 2.17
N PRO A 41 -12.08 8.38 3.17
CA PRO A 41 -11.76 8.17 4.59
C PRO A 41 -11.67 6.71 5.03
N ASP A 42 -12.47 5.84 4.39
CA ASP A 42 -12.49 4.40 4.67
C ASP A 42 -11.46 3.58 3.85
N ALA A 43 -10.73 4.22 2.93
CA ALA A 43 -9.76 3.52 2.10
C ALA A 43 -8.45 3.29 2.87
N THR A 44 -8.01 2.03 2.93
CA THR A 44 -6.80 1.61 3.66
C THR A 44 -5.68 1.11 2.75
N LYS A 45 -5.93 1.03 1.44
CA LYS A 45 -4.98 0.51 0.44
C LYS A 45 -4.69 1.58 -0.61
N TYR A 46 -3.42 1.93 -0.77
CA TYR A 46 -2.88 2.74 -1.86
C TYR A 46 -1.89 1.88 -2.66
N CYS A 47 -1.95 1.93 -3.99
CA CYS A 47 -1.13 1.09 -4.85
C CYS A 47 -0.49 1.92 -5.96
N SER A 48 0.80 1.68 -6.18
CA SER A 48 1.49 2.01 -7.43
C SER A 48 1.78 0.70 -8.16
N TYR A 49 1.52 0.68 -9.47
CA TYR A 49 1.61 -0.51 -10.31
C TYR A 49 2.23 -0.13 -11.66
N PRO A 50 2.90 -1.07 -12.36
CA PRO A 50 3.52 -0.80 -13.64
C PRO A 50 2.46 -0.55 -14.72
N GLU A 51 2.81 0.26 -15.73
CA GLU A 51 1.94 0.58 -16.87
C GLU A 51 1.50 -0.65 -17.68
N SER A 52 2.24 -1.76 -17.54
CA SER A 52 1.92 -3.03 -18.19
C SER A 52 0.70 -3.74 -17.60
N MET A 53 0.25 -3.36 -16.40
CA MET A 53 -0.95 -3.94 -15.77
C MET A 53 -2.21 -3.17 -16.16
N THR A 54 -3.23 -3.92 -16.56
CA THR A 54 -4.59 -3.41 -16.74
C THR A 54 -5.22 -3.07 -15.38
N VAL A 55 -6.18 -2.14 -15.40
CA VAL A 55 -6.95 -1.77 -14.19
C VAL A 55 -7.60 -3.00 -13.52
N LYS A 56 -8.08 -3.96 -14.32
CA LYS A 56 -8.68 -5.20 -13.80
C LYS A 56 -7.67 -6.04 -13.04
N GLU A 57 -6.48 -6.25 -13.60
CA GLU A 57 -5.41 -7.01 -12.95
C GLU A 57 -4.98 -6.35 -11.64
N VAL A 58 -4.88 -5.02 -11.60
CA VAL A 58 -4.56 -4.27 -10.37
C VAL A 58 -5.65 -4.43 -9.33
N GLN A 59 -6.93 -4.31 -9.72
CA GLN A 59 -8.05 -4.47 -8.79
C GLN A 59 -8.11 -5.89 -8.22
N GLU A 60 -7.81 -6.91 -9.03
CA GLU A 60 -7.72 -8.29 -8.57
C GLU A 60 -6.53 -8.48 -7.62
N TRP A 61 -5.37 -7.92 -7.95
CA TRP A 61 -4.18 -7.97 -7.11
C TRP A 61 -4.41 -7.31 -5.74
N MET A 62 -5.04 -6.13 -5.71
CA MET A 62 -5.31 -5.38 -4.46
C MET A 62 -6.31 -6.07 -3.52
N LYS A 63 -7.14 -6.99 -4.03
CA LYS A 63 -8.06 -7.80 -3.20
C LYS A 63 -7.34 -8.84 -2.35
N THR A 64 -6.12 -9.22 -2.72
CA THR A 64 -5.32 -10.19 -2.00
C THR A 64 -4.50 -9.50 -0.90
N GLU A 65 -4.34 -10.16 0.26
CA GLU A 65 -3.56 -9.67 1.40
C GLU A 65 -2.10 -9.41 1.04
#